data_AF-A0AAP9T2C1-F1
#
_entry.id   AF-A0AAP9T2C1-F1
#
_cell.length_a   1.000
_cell.length_b   1.000
_cell.length_c   1.000
_cell.angle_alpha   90.00
_cell.angle_beta   90.00
_cell.angle_gamma   90.00
#
_symmetry.space_group_name_H-M   'P 1'
#
loop_
_entity.id
_entity.type
_entity.pdbx_description
1 polymer ?
#
loop_
_entity_poly.entity_id
_entity_poly.type
_entity_poly.pdbx_seq_one_letter_code
_entity_poly.pdbx_strand_id
1 'polypeptide(L)'
;MRQRQQGFTLVELMVALAIGTVIILGAGQLFLTTFQTFQNVDKVSRKQENLIFIAQRLTSEIRQSGPGRYTLRCERNQDACSCTVADQEENGQPMVSFLKDVPNHDSSSQCNEDEHVLGELVSGDAPLYRVELPLENNGEAIVFHVMERQGIYASFFDTPTSQKGKGDAVIAGGAVSGAENILVSESTVNSNLDPSIIPSPQSSDSHDYYTGYINNIKNLDGVIATCTENEIMFSSGKVFYCDGNINKLNVTELSGKVVVVEQDISIQQNDNSSVTDVAIVAGGEINFNGNNTNALFRGLIWGAGSVNLSMSGVEFVGSVISNGSVVFNNVNSINADLSVWELLSVYGYEFSMRQALEGLSENIDFGDD
;
A
#
# COMPACT_ATOMS: atom_id res chain seq x y z
N MET A 1 -32.12 -55.30 60.12
CA MET A 1 -32.98 -55.46 58.92
C MET A 1 -32.10 -55.88 57.75
N ARG A 2 -32.32 -57.07 57.18
CA ARG A 2 -31.49 -57.63 56.10
C ARG A 2 -32.21 -57.32 54.79
N GLN A 3 -31.75 -56.32 54.04
CA GLN A 3 -32.31 -55.99 52.72
C GLN A 3 -32.06 -57.18 51.78
N ARG A 4 -33.14 -57.75 51.23
CA ARG A 4 -33.08 -58.74 50.16
C ARG A 4 -32.59 -58.03 48.91
N GLN A 5 -31.41 -58.38 48.41
CA GLN A 5 -30.96 -57.99 47.09
C GLN A 5 -31.89 -58.66 46.06
N GLN A 6 -32.74 -57.88 45.41
CA GLN A 6 -33.46 -58.30 44.22
C GLN A 6 -32.47 -58.28 43.06
N GLY A 7 -32.15 -59.45 42.51
CA GLY A 7 -31.30 -59.57 41.33
C GLY A 7 -32.02 -59.04 40.08
N PHE A 8 -31.26 -58.66 39.06
CA PHE A 8 -31.79 -58.22 37.78
C PHE A 8 -32.58 -59.33 37.09
N THR A 9 -33.75 -58.98 36.54
CA THR A 9 -34.47 -59.89 35.66
C THR A 9 -33.78 -59.97 34.29
N LEU A 10 -33.90 -61.12 33.61
CA LEU A 10 -33.28 -61.34 32.30
C LEU A 10 -33.73 -60.28 31.29
N VAL A 11 -35.00 -59.86 31.37
CA VAL A 11 -35.57 -58.81 30.52
C VAL A 11 -34.95 -57.44 30.80
N GLU A 12 -34.76 -57.05 32.06
CA GLU A 12 -34.09 -55.77 32.41
C GLU A 12 -32.64 -55.73 31.91
N LEU A 13 -31.93 -56.85 31.97
CA LEU A 13 -30.56 -56.95 31.44
C LEU A 13 -30.54 -56.78 29.92
N MET A 14 -31.46 -57.42 29.20
CA MET A 14 -31.56 -57.28 27.74
C MET A 14 -31.90 -55.85 27.32
N VAL A 15 -32.83 -55.21 28.03
CA VAL A 15 -33.20 -53.80 27.77
C VAL A 15 -32.04 -52.86 28.06
N ALA A 16 -31.32 -53.05 29.17
CA ALA A 16 -30.16 -52.23 29.51
C ALA A 16 -29.05 -52.35 28.45
N LEU A 17 -28.77 -53.55 27.95
CA LEU A 17 -27.77 -53.80 26.91
C LEU A 17 -28.21 -53.21 25.57
N ALA A 18 -29.49 -53.35 25.21
CA ALA A 18 -30.05 -52.75 23.99
C ALA A 18 -29.93 -51.21 24.01
N ILE A 19 -30.33 -50.57 25.12
CA ILE A 19 -30.23 -49.11 25.28
C ILE A 19 -28.76 -48.66 25.24
N GLY A 20 -27.87 -49.38 25.95
CA GLY A 20 -26.43 -49.09 25.92
C GLY A 20 -25.84 -49.16 24.52
N THR A 21 -26.27 -50.14 23.72
CA THR A 21 -25.80 -50.31 22.34
C THR A 21 -26.29 -49.19 21.43
N VAL A 22 -27.56 -48.77 21.56
CA VAL A 22 -28.13 -47.65 20.79
C VAL A 22 -27.42 -46.34 21.11
N ILE A 23 -27.13 -46.08 22.39
CA ILE A 23 -26.42 -44.85 22.81
C ILE A 23 -24.98 -44.84 22.27
N ILE A 24 -24.25 -45.96 22.34
CA ILE A 24 -22.88 -46.06 21.82
C ILE A 24 -22.85 -45.86 20.31
N LEU A 25 -23.81 -46.44 19.57
CA LEU A 25 -23.92 -46.24 18.12
C LEU A 25 -24.23 -44.79 17.76
N GLY A 26 -25.16 -44.14 18.47
CA GLY A 26 -25.49 -42.73 18.26
C GLY A 26 -24.33 -41.79 18.56
N ALA A 27 -23.62 -42.02 19.67
CA ALA A 27 -22.42 -41.27 20.03
C ALA A 27 -21.27 -41.50 19.04
N GLY A 28 -21.12 -42.72 18.53
CA GLY A 28 -20.12 -43.06 17.52
C GLY A 28 -20.36 -42.32 16.20
N GLN A 29 -21.61 -42.21 15.75
CA GLN A 29 -21.95 -41.43 14.56
C GLN A 29 -21.63 -39.94 14.74
N LEU A 30 -22.02 -39.33 15.87
CA LEU A 30 -21.70 -37.93 16.15
C LEU A 30 -20.19 -37.69 16.17
N PHE A 31 -19.42 -38.55 16.82
CA PHE A 31 -17.97 -38.45 16.87
C PHE A 31 -17.32 -38.51 15.47
N LEU A 32 -17.79 -39.43 14.62
CA LEU A 32 -17.33 -39.56 13.23
C LEU A 32 -17.65 -38.31 12.41
N THR A 33 -18.87 -37.79 12.52
CA THR A 33 -19.28 -36.56 11.82
C THR A 33 -18.45 -35.36 12.27
N THR A 34 -18.26 -35.18 13.57
CA THR A 34 -17.43 -34.10 14.12
C THR A 34 -15.98 -34.18 13.65
N PHE A 35 -15.40 -35.38 13.63
CA PHE A 35 -14.04 -35.60 13.13
C PHE A 35 -13.90 -35.27 11.64
N GLN A 36 -14.89 -35.66 10.81
CA GLN A 36 -14.95 -35.29 9.40
C GLN A 36 -15.09 -33.78 9.20
N THR A 37 -15.93 -33.11 10.00
CA THR A 37 -16.09 -31.64 9.94
C THR A 37 -14.79 -30.92 10.29
N PHE A 38 -14.07 -31.33 11.35
CA PHE A 38 -12.79 -30.73 11.71
C PHE A 38 -11.75 -30.85 10.60
N GLN A 39 -11.62 -32.03 9.99
CA GLN A 39 -10.69 -32.22 8.87
C GLN A 39 -11.04 -31.37 7.64
N ASN A 40 -12.34 -31.14 7.40
CA ASN A 40 -12.77 -30.27 6.31
C ASN A 40 -12.48 -28.80 6.61
N VAL A 41 -12.69 -28.35 7.85
CA VAL A 41 -12.38 -26.98 8.28
C VAL A 41 -10.88 -26.69 8.17
N ASP A 42 -10.02 -27.61 8.62
CA ASP A 42 -8.56 -27.45 8.54
C ASP A 42 -8.06 -27.34 7.09
N LYS A 43 -8.64 -28.12 6.17
CA LYS A 43 -8.32 -28.04 4.74
C LYS A 43 -8.72 -26.71 4.13
N VAL A 44 -9.89 -26.19 4.49
CA VAL A 44 -10.38 -24.88 4.02
C VAL A 44 -9.52 -23.75 4.59
N SER A 45 -9.16 -23.82 5.87
CA SER A 45 -8.32 -22.81 6.53
C SER A 45 -6.96 -22.65 5.86
N ARG A 46 -6.28 -23.75 5.52
CA ARG A 46 -4.98 -23.71 4.83
C ARG A 46 -5.09 -23.14 3.42
N LYS A 47 -6.18 -23.44 2.71
CA LYS A 47 -6.44 -22.84 1.38
C LYS A 47 -6.61 -21.32 1.48
N GLN A 48 -7.34 -20.83 2.49
CA GLN A 48 -7.53 -19.39 2.72
C GLN A 48 -6.23 -18.68 3.07
N GLU A 49 -5.40 -19.26 3.94
CA GLU A 49 -4.10 -18.69 4.31
C GLU A 49 -3.18 -18.55 3.10
N ASN A 50 -3.06 -19.61 2.30
CA ASN A 50 -2.28 -19.59 1.06
C ASN A 50 -2.82 -18.55 0.07
N LEU A 51 -4.14 -18.47 -0.11
CA LEU A 51 -4.78 -17.50 -1.00
C LEU A 51 -4.49 -16.07 -0.57
N ILE A 52 -4.69 -15.73 0.70
CA ILE A 52 -4.47 -14.37 1.23
C ILE A 52 -3.01 -13.97 1.06
N PHE A 53 -2.08 -14.86 1.41
CA PHE A 53 -0.66 -14.59 1.28
C PHE A 53 -0.24 -14.36 -0.19
N ILE A 54 -0.66 -15.23 -1.10
CA ILE A 54 -0.38 -15.10 -2.54
C ILE A 54 -1.00 -13.80 -3.07
N ALA A 55 -2.27 -13.53 -2.76
CA ALA A 55 -2.98 -12.34 -3.22
C ALA A 55 -2.30 -11.05 -2.74
N GLN A 56 -1.86 -10.98 -1.48
CA GLN A 56 -1.16 -9.80 -0.95
C GLN A 56 0.18 -9.56 -1.66
N ARG A 57 0.99 -10.62 -1.87
CA ARG A 57 2.28 -10.52 -2.56
C ARG A 57 2.13 -10.14 -4.03
N LEU A 58 1.30 -10.88 -4.77
CA LEU A 58 1.04 -10.61 -6.19
C LEU A 58 0.44 -9.24 -6.42
N THR A 59 -0.56 -8.84 -5.61
CA THR A 59 -1.21 -7.55 -5.77
C THR A 59 -0.25 -6.39 -5.50
N SER A 60 0.60 -6.51 -4.47
CA SER A 60 1.59 -5.49 -4.15
C SER A 60 2.61 -5.34 -5.27
N GLU A 61 3.10 -6.45 -5.82
CA GLU A 61 4.11 -6.44 -6.90
C GLU A 61 3.53 -5.90 -8.21
N ILE A 62 2.41 -6.46 -8.68
CA ILE A 62 1.78 -6.03 -9.93
C ILE A 62 1.40 -4.54 -9.88
N ARG A 63 1.00 -4.03 -8.72
CA ARG A 63 0.71 -2.59 -8.55
C ARG A 63 1.95 -1.71 -8.71
N GLN A 64 3.12 -2.16 -8.27
CA GLN A 64 4.35 -1.33 -8.20
C GLN A 64 5.23 -1.48 -9.43
N SER A 65 5.41 -2.71 -9.90
CA SER A 65 6.41 -3.09 -10.92
C SER A 65 5.82 -3.79 -12.14
N GLY A 66 4.51 -4.06 -12.14
CA GLY A 66 3.84 -4.85 -13.18
C GLY A 66 3.96 -6.37 -12.96
N PRO A 67 3.41 -7.19 -13.87
CA PRO A 67 3.52 -8.65 -13.81
C PRO A 67 4.91 -9.12 -14.25
N GLY A 68 5.25 -10.39 -13.97
CA GLY A 68 6.48 -11.01 -14.48
C GLY A 68 7.35 -11.68 -13.42
N ARG A 69 7.32 -11.18 -12.19
CA ARG A 69 8.13 -11.70 -11.09
C ARG A 69 7.70 -13.10 -10.64
N TYR A 70 6.39 -13.36 -10.60
CA TYR A 70 5.86 -14.60 -10.05
C TYR A 70 5.32 -15.51 -11.13
N THR A 71 5.63 -16.80 -11.04
CA THR A 71 5.11 -17.85 -11.93
C THR A 71 4.28 -18.86 -11.17
N LEU A 72 3.32 -19.48 -11.86
CA LEU A 72 2.57 -20.62 -11.38
C LEU A 72 2.95 -21.85 -12.21
N ARG A 73 3.17 -22.96 -11.52
CA ARG A 73 3.32 -24.28 -12.16
C ARG A 73 2.56 -25.31 -11.36
N CYS A 74 1.78 -26.13 -12.04
CA CYS A 74 1.09 -27.26 -11.42
C CYS A 74 1.64 -28.57 -11.96
N GLU A 75 2.04 -29.46 -11.05
CA GLU A 75 2.55 -30.78 -11.39
C GLU A 75 1.83 -31.85 -10.58
N ARG A 76 1.62 -33.00 -11.22
CA ARG A 76 1.15 -34.19 -10.51
C ARG A 76 2.25 -34.72 -9.60
N ASN A 77 1.96 -34.73 -8.31
CA ASN A 77 2.77 -35.40 -7.31
C ASN A 77 2.02 -36.62 -6.77
N GLN A 78 2.38 -37.80 -7.27
CA GLN A 78 1.72 -39.07 -6.95
C GLN A 78 0.20 -39.02 -7.25
N ASP A 79 -0.62 -38.91 -6.21
CA ASP A 79 -2.09 -38.95 -6.27
C ASP A 79 -2.73 -37.55 -6.18
N ALA A 80 -1.94 -36.48 -6.04
CA ALA A 80 -2.43 -35.12 -5.86
C ALA A 80 -1.82 -34.13 -6.85
N CYS A 81 -2.60 -33.11 -7.20
CA CYS A 81 -2.14 -31.98 -8.02
C CYS A 81 -1.59 -30.89 -7.12
N SER A 82 -0.30 -30.61 -7.24
CA SER A 82 0.36 -29.57 -6.45
C SER A 82 0.72 -28.41 -7.36
N CYS A 83 0.17 -27.24 -7.04
CA CYS A 83 0.49 -25.99 -7.70
C CYS A 83 1.45 -25.19 -6.82
N THR A 84 2.50 -24.64 -7.43
CA THR A 84 3.51 -23.86 -6.73
C THR A 84 3.63 -22.50 -7.38
N VAL A 85 3.57 -21.45 -6.55
CA VAL A 85 3.93 -20.09 -6.94
C VAL A 85 5.39 -19.87 -6.60
N ALA A 86 6.20 -19.49 -7.59
CA ALA A 86 7.63 -19.26 -7.43
C ALA A 86 8.00 -17.80 -7.72
N ASP A 87 9.02 -17.29 -7.01
CA ASP A 87 9.60 -15.96 -7.23
C ASP A 87 10.81 -16.08 -8.18
N GLN A 88 10.70 -15.50 -9.37
CA GLN A 88 11.73 -15.57 -10.41
C GLN A 88 12.92 -14.65 -10.12
N GLU A 89 12.76 -13.60 -9.30
CA GLU A 89 13.89 -12.74 -8.91
C GLU A 89 14.81 -13.43 -7.90
N GLU A 90 14.29 -14.39 -7.14
CA GLU A 90 15.06 -15.22 -6.20
C GLU A 90 15.44 -16.59 -6.80
N ASN A 91 15.88 -16.61 -8.06
CA ASN A 91 16.29 -17.83 -8.78
C ASN A 91 15.19 -18.92 -8.84
N GLY A 92 13.91 -18.54 -8.90
CA GLY A 92 12.79 -19.49 -8.98
C GLY A 92 12.47 -20.15 -7.64
N GLN A 93 12.74 -19.47 -6.51
CA GLN A 93 12.46 -20.01 -5.19
C GLN A 93 10.94 -20.23 -4.99
N PRO A 94 10.51 -21.43 -4.55
CA PRO A 94 9.10 -21.69 -4.29
C PRO A 94 8.63 -20.85 -3.10
N MET A 95 7.60 -20.04 -3.32
CA MET A 95 7.03 -19.14 -2.33
C MET A 95 5.92 -19.85 -1.54
N VAL A 96 4.94 -20.42 -2.25
CA VAL A 96 3.82 -21.16 -1.66
C VAL A 96 3.43 -22.32 -2.57
N SER A 97 3.18 -23.48 -1.98
CA SER A 97 2.60 -24.64 -2.67
C SER A 97 1.24 -24.99 -2.08
N PHE A 98 0.28 -25.29 -2.94
CA PHE A 98 -1.08 -25.68 -2.55
C PHE A 98 -1.63 -26.81 -3.42
N LEU A 99 -2.66 -27.47 -2.92
CA LEU A 99 -3.31 -28.57 -3.63
C LEU A 99 -4.45 -28.05 -4.50
N LYS A 100 -4.40 -28.37 -5.79
CA LYS A 100 -5.50 -28.20 -6.74
C LYS A 100 -6.43 -29.41 -6.64
N ASP A 101 -7.69 -29.14 -6.33
CA ASP A 101 -8.72 -30.18 -6.30
C ASP A 101 -9.08 -30.55 -7.75
N VAL A 102 -9.16 -31.83 -8.11
CA VAL A 102 -9.50 -32.24 -9.48
C VAL A 102 -10.64 -33.26 -9.45
N PRO A 103 -11.73 -33.04 -10.21
CA PRO A 103 -12.91 -33.90 -10.14
C PRO A 103 -12.67 -35.31 -10.68
N ASN A 104 -11.64 -35.52 -11.51
CA ASN A 104 -11.21 -36.83 -12.01
C ASN A 104 -9.70 -37.02 -11.79
N HIS A 105 -9.33 -37.91 -10.87
CA HIS A 105 -7.94 -38.23 -10.55
C HIS A 105 -7.14 -38.84 -11.72
N ASP A 106 -7.81 -39.39 -12.74
CA ASP A 106 -7.16 -40.19 -13.80
C ASP A 106 -6.57 -39.40 -14.98
N SER A 107 -6.96 -38.14 -15.21
CA SER A 107 -6.44 -37.37 -16.36
C SER A 107 -5.28 -36.47 -15.96
N SER A 108 -4.05 -36.84 -16.35
CA SER A 108 -2.83 -36.00 -16.16
C SER A 108 -2.95 -34.62 -16.79
N SER A 109 -3.75 -34.51 -17.86
CA SER A 109 -4.00 -33.26 -18.57
C SER A 109 -4.79 -32.22 -17.78
N GLN A 110 -5.53 -32.59 -16.73
CA GLN A 110 -6.27 -31.63 -15.90
C GLN A 110 -5.43 -31.08 -14.74
N CYS A 111 -4.29 -31.73 -14.47
CA CYS A 111 -3.41 -31.47 -13.34
C CYS A 111 -2.24 -30.58 -13.73
N ASN A 112 -1.66 -30.85 -14.91
CA ASN A 112 -0.47 -30.15 -15.37
C ASN A 112 -0.84 -28.78 -15.91
N GLU A 113 -0.27 -27.74 -15.31
CA GLU A 113 -0.23 -26.39 -15.86
C GLU A 113 1.24 -26.06 -16.09
N ASP A 114 1.58 -25.81 -17.35
CA ASP A 114 2.93 -25.38 -17.72
C ASP A 114 3.27 -24.08 -17.00
N GLU A 115 4.56 -23.87 -16.72
CA GLU A 115 5.00 -22.68 -16.01
C GLU A 115 4.64 -21.42 -16.80
N HIS A 116 3.81 -20.57 -16.19
CA HIS A 116 3.42 -19.29 -16.76
C HIS A 116 3.50 -18.18 -15.72
N VAL A 117 3.65 -16.95 -16.20
CA VAL A 117 3.63 -15.75 -15.35
C VAL A 117 2.22 -15.53 -14.79
N LEU A 118 2.13 -15.09 -13.54
CA LEU A 118 0.89 -14.65 -12.93
C LEU A 118 0.63 -13.17 -13.21
N GLY A 119 -0.57 -12.86 -13.72
CA GLY A 119 -0.99 -11.52 -14.10
C GLY A 119 -1.03 -11.33 -15.62
N GLU A 120 -2.10 -11.84 -16.24
CA GLU A 120 -2.35 -11.66 -17.68
C GLU A 120 -3.03 -10.32 -17.94
N LEU A 121 -2.63 -9.61 -18.99
CA LEU A 121 -3.24 -8.33 -19.34
C LEU A 121 -4.69 -8.53 -19.83
N VAL A 122 -5.64 -7.82 -19.21
CA VAL A 122 -7.04 -7.77 -19.66
C VAL A 122 -7.12 -6.87 -20.90
N SER A 123 -7.58 -7.44 -22.01
CA SER A 123 -7.69 -6.70 -23.27
C SER A 123 -8.75 -5.61 -23.18
N GLY A 124 -8.38 -4.35 -23.41
CA GLY A 124 -9.30 -3.22 -23.56
C GLY A 124 -9.38 -2.26 -22.38
N ASP A 125 -8.74 -2.57 -21.25
CA ASP A 125 -8.67 -1.70 -20.06
C ASP A 125 -7.23 -1.25 -19.77
N ALA A 126 -7.07 -0.02 -19.25
CA ALA A 126 -5.82 0.52 -18.69
C ALA A 126 -5.21 -0.50 -17.70
N PRO A 127 -3.87 -0.66 -17.62
CA PRO A 127 -3.15 -1.91 -17.33
C PRO A 127 -3.74 -2.74 -16.19
N LEU A 128 -4.81 -3.45 -16.53
CA LEU A 128 -5.56 -4.27 -15.62
C LEU A 128 -5.08 -5.69 -15.85
N TYR A 129 -4.53 -6.29 -14.82
CA TYR A 129 -4.01 -7.64 -14.87
C TYR A 129 -4.96 -8.58 -14.16
N ARG A 130 -5.23 -9.71 -14.80
CA ARG A 130 -6.07 -10.78 -14.28
C ARG A 130 -5.16 -11.87 -13.74
N VAL A 131 -5.37 -12.21 -12.48
CA VAL A 131 -4.64 -13.28 -11.79
C VAL A 131 -5.61 -14.42 -11.54
N GLU A 132 -5.22 -15.63 -11.95
CA GLU A 132 -5.98 -16.86 -11.74
C GLU A 132 -5.21 -17.80 -10.82
N LEU A 133 -5.89 -18.35 -9.81
CA LEU A 133 -5.31 -19.37 -8.93
C LEU A 133 -6.28 -20.55 -8.78
N PRO A 134 -5.91 -21.78 -9.18
CA PRO A 134 -6.80 -22.95 -9.13
C PRO A 134 -6.91 -23.54 -7.71
N LEU A 135 -7.46 -22.75 -6.79
CA LEU A 135 -7.55 -23.02 -5.34
C LEU A 135 -8.95 -23.45 -4.88
N GLU A 136 -9.99 -23.21 -5.69
CA GLU A 136 -11.38 -23.56 -5.36
C GLU A 136 -11.60 -25.08 -5.28
N ASN A 137 -12.80 -25.46 -4.85
CA ASN A 137 -13.23 -26.86 -4.94
C ASN A 137 -13.43 -27.25 -6.41
N ASN A 138 -13.10 -28.49 -6.77
CA ASN A 138 -13.03 -28.98 -8.16
C ASN A 138 -11.97 -28.30 -9.05
N GLY A 139 -11.10 -27.45 -8.51
CA GLY A 139 -9.96 -26.89 -9.24
C GLY A 139 -10.31 -25.68 -10.10
N GLU A 140 -11.46 -25.06 -9.85
CA GLU A 140 -11.81 -23.77 -10.44
C GLU A 140 -10.82 -22.68 -9.98
N ALA A 141 -10.65 -21.67 -10.84
CA ALA A 141 -9.77 -20.55 -10.56
C ALA A 141 -10.48 -19.50 -9.72
N ILE A 142 -9.84 -19.08 -8.63
CA ILE A 142 -10.13 -17.79 -8.00
C ILE A 142 -9.49 -16.73 -8.87
N VAL A 143 -10.32 -15.84 -9.39
CA VAL A 143 -9.91 -14.77 -10.28
C VAL A 143 -10.02 -13.45 -9.55
N PHE A 144 -8.93 -12.68 -9.57
CA PHE A 144 -8.96 -11.30 -9.11
C PHE A 144 -8.21 -10.41 -10.10
N HIS A 145 -8.60 -9.14 -10.09
CA HIS A 145 -8.03 -8.13 -10.98
C HIS A 145 -7.14 -7.19 -10.18
N VAL A 146 -5.95 -6.92 -10.71
CA VAL A 146 -4.97 -6.02 -10.12
C VAL A 146 -4.57 -5.01 -11.17
N MET A 147 -4.73 -3.74 -10.83
CA MET A 147 -4.36 -2.64 -11.69
C MET A 147 -2.90 -2.26 -11.42
N GLU A 148 -2.07 -2.24 -12.46
CA GLU A 148 -0.72 -1.69 -12.35
C GLU A 148 -0.80 -0.17 -12.30
N ARG A 149 -0.18 0.42 -11.28
CA ARG A 149 -0.25 1.86 -11.07
C ARG A 149 0.55 2.61 -12.15
N GLN A 150 1.73 2.10 -12.51
CA GLN A 150 2.63 2.73 -13.49
C GLN A 150 2.02 2.76 -14.91
N GLY A 151 1.46 1.65 -15.38
CA GLY A 151 0.84 1.62 -16.71
C GLY A 151 -0.46 2.42 -16.80
N ILE A 152 -1.13 2.73 -15.68
CA ILE A 152 -2.30 3.64 -15.68
C ILE A 152 -1.83 5.04 -16.01
N TYR A 153 -0.70 5.46 -15.45
CA TYR A 153 -0.10 6.71 -15.88
C TYR A 153 0.17 6.65 -17.39
N ALA A 154 0.86 5.63 -17.90
CA ALA A 154 1.15 5.53 -19.33
C ALA A 154 -0.09 5.51 -20.25
N SER A 155 -1.15 4.76 -19.90
CA SER A 155 -2.35 4.61 -20.73
C SER A 155 -3.33 5.80 -20.65
N PHE A 156 -3.32 6.57 -19.57
CA PHE A 156 -3.98 7.89 -19.54
C PHE A 156 -3.25 8.94 -20.39
N PHE A 157 -1.96 8.74 -20.70
CA PHE A 157 -1.12 9.74 -21.39
C PHE A 157 -0.80 9.42 -22.86
N ASP A 158 -1.27 8.29 -23.42
CA ASP A 158 -0.99 7.90 -24.82
C ASP A 158 -2.02 8.39 -25.86
N THR A 159 -2.86 9.35 -25.48
CA THR A 159 -3.45 10.30 -26.44
C THR A 159 -2.73 11.63 -26.27
N PRO A 160 -2.22 12.27 -27.35
CA PRO A 160 -1.50 13.54 -27.26
C PRO A 160 -2.49 14.68 -27.03
N THR A 161 -3.13 14.68 -25.87
CA THR A 161 -3.83 15.80 -25.23
C THR A 161 -3.66 15.77 -23.71
N SER A 162 -2.65 15.06 -23.18
CA SER A 162 -1.97 15.61 -22.02
C SER A 162 -1.16 16.80 -22.51
N GLN A 163 -1.84 17.96 -22.63
CA GLN A 163 -1.18 19.12 -22.08
C GLN A 163 -0.88 18.71 -20.64
N LYS A 164 0.38 18.36 -20.38
CA LYS A 164 0.93 18.35 -19.04
C LYS A 164 0.36 19.59 -18.37
N GLY A 165 -0.43 19.39 -17.31
CA GLY A 165 -1.16 20.49 -16.70
C GLY A 165 -0.21 21.67 -16.51
N LYS A 166 -0.67 22.87 -16.84
CA LYS A 166 -0.20 24.05 -16.11
C LYS A 166 -0.42 23.72 -14.63
N GLY A 167 0.62 23.27 -13.95
CA GLY A 167 0.51 22.58 -12.67
C GLY A 167 1.60 23.06 -11.73
N ASP A 168 1.18 23.46 -10.54
CA ASP A 168 2.03 24.17 -9.61
C ASP A 168 3.13 23.28 -9.04
N ALA A 169 4.36 23.73 -9.24
CA ALA A 169 5.48 23.22 -8.47
C ALA A 169 5.49 23.85 -7.06
N VAL A 170 4.92 25.05 -6.92
CA VAL A 170 4.92 25.79 -5.65
C VAL A 170 3.57 26.45 -5.42
N ILE A 171 2.95 26.12 -4.30
CA ILE A 171 1.70 26.72 -3.81
C ILE A 171 2.01 27.34 -2.45
N ALA A 172 1.83 28.64 -2.32
CA ALA A 172 2.14 29.38 -1.09
C ALA A 172 1.02 30.35 -0.69
N GLY A 173 0.63 30.32 0.58
CA GLY A 173 -0.27 31.32 1.17
C GLY A 173 0.42 32.66 1.44
N GLY A 174 1.76 32.67 1.44
CA GLY A 174 2.59 33.86 1.53
C GLY A 174 3.44 34.11 0.29
N ALA A 175 4.45 34.96 0.46
CA ALA A 175 5.40 35.29 -0.61
C ALA A 175 6.24 34.07 -1.02
N VAL A 176 6.50 33.95 -2.32
CA VAL A 176 7.49 33.01 -2.87
C VAL A 176 8.72 33.80 -3.29
N SER A 177 9.92 33.32 -2.93
CA SER A 177 11.18 33.97 -3.30
C SER A 177 12.23 32.96 -3.78
N GLY A 178 13.09 33.39 -4.71
CA GLY A 178 14.19 32.57 -5.23
C GLY A 178 13.80 31.53 -6.29
N ALA A 179 12.53 31.44 -6.67
CA ALA A 179 12.06 30.52 -7.72
C ALA A 179 12.23 31.06 -9.15
N GLU A 180 12.35 32.39 -9.32
CA GLU A 180 12.17 33.12 -10.59
C GLU A 180 13.17 32.78 -11.73
N ASN A 181 14.19 31.96 -11.48
CA ASN A 181 15.17 31.56 -12.51
C ASN A 181 15.56 30.07 -12.45
N ILE A 182 14.86 29.27 -11.64
CA ILE A 182 15.18 27.84 -11.41
C ILE A 182 14.03 26.92 -11.80
N LEU A 183 12.88 27.47 -12.18
CA LEU A 183 11.73 26.73 -12.68
C LEU A 183 11.96 26.33 -14.14
N VAL A 184 11.72 25.06 -14.46
CA VAL A 184 11.64 24.62 -15.87
C VAL A 184 10.29 25.03 -16.47
N SER A 185 10.20 25.08 -17.81
CA SER A 185 9.05 25.63 -18.56
C SER A 185 7.67 25.04 -18.24
N GLU A 186 7.64 23.89 -17.57
CA GLU A 186 6.43 23.16 -17.22
C GLU A 186 6.04 23.34 -15.75
N SER A 187 6.76 24.17 -14.99
CA SER A 187 6.51 24.46 -13.57
C SER A 187 5.88 25.83 -13.38
N THR A 188 4.86 25.92 -12.51
CA THR A 188 4.23 27.19 -12.12
C THR A 188 4.39 27.47 -10.63
N VAL A 189 4.27 28.76 -10.27
CA VAL A 189 4.30 29.25 -8.90
C VAL A 189 3.04 30.05 -8.65
N ASN A 190 2.31 29.67 -7.60
CA ASN A 190 1.17 30.42 -7.09
C ASN A 190 1.49 30.90 -5.66
N SER A 191 1.36 32.21 -5.44
CA SER A 191 1.78 32.86 -4.20
C SER A 191 0.74 33.87 -3.71
N ASN A 192 0.75 34.15 -2.41
CA ASN A 192 -0.22 35.03 -1.74
C ASN A 192 -1.69 34.58 -1.91
N LEU A 193 -1.91 33.27 -2.03
CA LEU A 193 -3.26 32.70 -1.99
C LEU A 193 -3.84 32.89 -0.57
N ASP A 194 -5.15 33.03 -0.46
CA ASP A 194 -5.79 33.08 0.86
C ASP A 194 -5.44 31.79 1.63
N PRO A 195 -4.88 31.87 2.85
CA PRO A 195 -4.55 30.71 3.68
C PRO A 195 -5.72 29.75 3.95
N SER A 196 -6.96 30.23 3.79
CA SER A 196 -8.15 29.40 3.87
C SER A 196 -8.35 28.50 2.64
N ILE A 197 -7.80 28.87 1.48
CA ILE A 197 -7.86 28.09 0.22
C ILE A 197 -6.86 26.94 0.27
N ILE A 198 -5.72 27.10 0.96
CA ILE A 198 -4.70 26.06 1.07
C ILE A 198 -5.04 25.13 2.25
N PRO A 199 -5.20 23.81 2.02
CA PRO A 199 -5.40 22.86 3.08
C PRO A 199 -4.23 22.92 4.08
N SER A 200 -4.53 23.19 5.35
CA SER A 200 -3.54 23.04 6.41
C SER A 200 -3.46 21.57 6.83
N PRO A 201 -2.26 21.02 7.04
CA PRO A 201 -2.10 19.64 7.50
C PRO A 201 -2.59 19.44 8.94
N GLN A 202 -2.75 20.51 9.73
CA GLN A 202 -3.21 20.45 11.13
C GLN A 202 -4.71 20.70 11.32
N SER A 203 -5.31 21.64 10.59
CA SER A 203 -6.63 22.17 10.95
C SER A 203 -7.79 21.32 10.44
N SER A 204 -8.92 21.39 11.16
CA SER A 204 -10.22 20.82 10.79
C SER A 204 -11.29 21.87 10.48
N ASP A 205 -11.01 23.16 10.68
CA ASP A 205 -12.06 24.12 11.03
C ASP A 205 -12.47 25.10 9.92
N SER A 206 -12.29 24.77 8.64
CA SER A 206 -12.84 25.62 7.56
C SER A 206 -13.47 24.89 6.37
N HIS A 207 -13.36 23.57 6.30
CA HIS A 207 -14.00 22.80 5.24
C HIS A 207 -14.64 21.57 5.86
N ASP A 208 -15.94 21.39 5.62
CA ASP A 208 -16.75 20.27 6.13
C ASP A 208 -16.21 18.87 5.72
N TYR A 209 -15.12 18.80 4.96
CA TYR A 209 -14.47 17.58 4.43
C TYR A 209 -13.01 17.38 4.87
N TYR A 210 -12.38 18.34 5.57
CA TYR A 210 -10.99 18.19 6.04
C TYR A 210 -10.98 17.86 7.54
N THR A 211 -10.86 16.58 7.90
CA THR A 211 -10.23 16.26 9.18
C THR A 211 -8.71 16.37 8.97
N GLY A 212 -8.02 17.14 9.82
CA GLY A 212 -6.59 17.45 9.63
C GLY A 212 -5.75 16.20 9.35
N TYR A 213 -4.97 16.23 8.27
CA TYR A 213 -4.22 15.07 7.78
C TYR A 213 -3.37 14.41 8.88
N ILE A 214 -2.69 15.23 9.69
CA ILE A 214 -1.84 14.75 10.78
C ILE A 214 -2.66 14.03 11.87
N ASN A 215 -3.84 14.54 12.21
CA ASN A 215 -4.72 13.93 13.21
C ASN A 215 -5.30 12.59 12.75
N ASN A 216 -5.49 12.41 11.45
CA ASN A 216 -5.95 11.14 10.91
C ASN A 216 -4.82 10.13 10.85
N ILE A 217 -3.68 10.49 10.28
CA ILE A 217 -2.60 9.54 10.02
C ILE A 217 -2.02 8.95 11.30
N LYS A 218 -1.98 9.73 12.39
CA LYS A 218 -1.47 9.24 13.68
C LYS A 218 -2.26 8.08 14.29
N ASN A 219 -3.50 7.88 13.85
CA ASN A 219 -4.39 6.83 14.35
C ASN A 219 -4.47 5.61 13.41
N LEU A 220 -3.71 5.59 12.32
CA LEU A 220 -3.77 4.51 11.33
C LEU A 220 -2.83 3.34 11.66
N ASP A 221 -3.29 2.14 11.33
CA ASP A 221 -2.50 0.92 11.47
C ASP A 221 -1.29 0.95 10.51
N GLY A 222 -0.10 0.62 11.02
CA GLY A 222 1.14 0.59 10.25
C GLY A 222 1.94 1.89 10.27
N VAL A 223 1.45 2.94 10.94
CA VAL A 223 2.21 4.17 11.21
C VAL A 223 3.12 3.98 12.42
N ILE A 224 4.40 4.32 12.25
CA ILE A 224 5.39 4.23 13.33
C ILE A 224 5.50 5.59 14.02
N ALA A 225 5.06 5.65 15.27
CA ALA A 225 5.16 6.85 16.09
C ALA A 225 6.59 7.01 16.64
N THR A 226 7.39 7.88 16.03
CA THR A 226 8.76 8.19 16.44
C THR A 226 9.20 9.57 15.95
N CYS A 227 9.98 10.25 16.77
CA CYS A 227 10.68 11.49 16.41
C CYS A 227 12.18 11.28 16.21
N THR A 228 12.66 10.03 16.25
CA THR A 228 14.10 9.74 16.20
C THR A 228 14.56 9.48 14.77
N GLU A 229 15.62 10.19 14.35
CA GLU A 229 16.19 10.10 13.01
C GLU A 229 16.54 8.65 12.63
N ASN A 230 17.25 7.93 13.50
CA ASN A 230 17.68 6.55 13.23
C ASN A 230 16.50 5.60 12.99
N GLU A 231 15.41 5.74 13.74
CA GLU A 231 14.25 4.88 13.58
C GLU A 231 13.51 5.19 12.27
N ILE A 232 13.39 6.48 11.90
CA ILE A 232 12.78 6.88 10.63
C ILE A 232 13.59 6.32 9.44
N MET A 233 14.91 6.51 9.47
CA MET A 233 15.81 6.11 8.40
C MET A 233 15.90 4.59 8.23
N PHE A 234 16.19 3.87 9.32
CA PHE A 234 16.58 2.45 9.22
C PHE A 234 15.43 1.47 9.48
N SER A 235 14.23 1.95 9.81
CA SER A 235 13.05 1.08 9.91
C SER A 235 12.57 0.61 8.53
N SER A 236 11.99 -0.59 8.46
CA SER A 236 11.28 -1.06 7.26
C SER A 236 9.89 -0.42 7.08
N GLY A 237 9.44 0.37 8.07
CA GLY A 237 8.22 1.15 7.98
C GLY A 237 8.25 2.16 6.83
N LYS A 238 7.06 2.46 6.31
CA LYS A 238 6.86 3.42 5.22
C LYS A 238 6.29 4.75 5.69
N VAL A 239 5.55 4.77 6.79
CA VAL A 239 4.89 5.97 7.30
C VAL A 239 5.30 6.20 8.74
N PHE A 240 5.77 7.41 9.02
CA PHE A 240 6.28 7.82 10.32
C PHE A 240 5.53 9.04 10.82
N TYR A 241 5.25 9.05 12.11
CA TYR A 241 4.55 10.14 12.78
C TYR A 241 5.34 10.62 14.00
N CYS A 242 5.50 11.93 14.14
CA CYS A 242 6.13 12.58 15.28
C CYS A 242 5.21 13.66 15.87
N ASP A 243 5.00 13.65 17.18
CA ASP A 243 4.20 14.64 17.92
C ASP A 243 5.03 15.89 18.36
N GLY A 244 6.33 15.87 18.10
CA GLY A 244 7.29 16.90 18.45
C GLY A 244 7.97 17.55 17.23
N ASN A 245 9.15 18.11 17.47
CA ASN A 245 10.03 18.64 16.42
C ASN A 245 11.05 17.60 15.98
N ILE A 246 11.45 17.66 14.71
CA ILE A 246 12.59 16.91 14.19
C ILE A 246 13.66 17.89 13.74
N ASN A 247 14.75 18.02 14.49
CA ASN A 247 15.72 19.10 14.27
C ASN A 247 16.79 18.79 13.21
N LYS A 248 16.91 17.54 12.77
CA LYS A 248 17.94 17.11 11.82
C LYS A 248 17.61 15.72 11.28
N LEU A 249 16.79 15.65 10.23
CA LEU A 249 16.51 14.39 9.53
C LEU A 249 17.38 14.29 8.29
N ASN A 250 18.30 13.33 8.23
CA ASN A 250 19.05 13.05 7.02
C ASN A 250 18.17 12.33 5.99
N VAL A 251 18.24 12.76 4.73
CA VAL A 251 17.43 12.17 3.65
C VAL A 251 17.94 10.85 3.13
N THR A 252 19.20 10.47 3.37
CA THR A 252 19.87 9.35 2.64
C THR A 252 19.06 8.04 2.55
N GLU A 253 18.28 7.70 3.57
CA GLU A 253 17.48 6.47 3.65
C GLU A 253 15.96 6.73 3.61
N LEU A 254 15.53 7.87 3.05
CA LEU A 254 14.12 8.27 3.06
C LEU A 254 13.32 7.84 1.84
N SER A 255 13.93 7.23 0.83
CA SER A 255 13.22 6.87 -0.40
C SER A 255 12.02 5.96 -0.14
N GLY A 256 10.85 6.33 -0.67
CA GLY A 256 9.59 5.63 -0.47
C GLY A 256 8.95 5.82 0.91
N LYS A 257 9.42 6.76 1.73
CA LYS A 257 8.88 7.05 3.07
C LYS A 257 8.05 8.32 3.11
N VAL A 258 7.05 8.29 3.98
CA VAL A 258 6.21 9.43 4.37
C VAL A 258 6.53 9.78 5.81
N VAL A 259 6.94 11.02 6.05
CA VAL A 259 7.28 11.53 7.38
C VAL A 259 6.31 12.66 7.72
N VAL A 260 5.57 12.46 8.81
CA VAL A 260 4.56 13.39 9.30
C VAL A 260 4.95 13.91 10.67
N VAL A 261 4.95 15.23 10.84
CA VAL A 261 5.41 15.90 12.05
C VAL A 261 4.34 16.90 12.51
N GLU A 262 3.94 16.86 13.78
CA GLU A 262 2.96 17.83 14.32
C GLU A 262 3.53 19.26 14.39
N GLN A 263 4.83 19.42 14.58
CA GLN A 263 5.50 20.72 14.72
C GLN A 263 6.50 20.97 13.57
N ASP A 264 7.68 21.51 13.87
CA ASP A 264 8.70 21.89 12.90
C ASP A 264 9.61 20.70 12.53
N ILE A 265 10.10 20.71 11.30
CA ILE A 265 11.10 19.75 10.81
C ILE A 265 12.24 20.46 10.10
N SER A 266 13.47 20.07 10.44
CA SER A 266 14.67 20.40 9.69
C SER A 266 15.30 19.16 9.09
N ILE A 267 15.60 19.26 7.80
CA ILE A 267 16.06 18.17 6.95
C ILE A 267 17.45 18.50 6.44
N GLN A 268 18.30 17.48 6.33
CA GLN A 268 19.63 17.59 5.75
C GLN A 268 19.83 16.63 4.59
N GLN A 269 20.25 17.17 3.44
CA GLN A 269 20.73 16.38 2.31
C GLN A 269 22.19 16.73 2.05
N ASN A 270 23.06 15.86 2.55
CA ASN A 270 24.50 15.96 2.35
C ASN A 270 24.98 14.72 1.58
N ASP A 271 26.25 14.74 1.18
CA ASP A 271 26.95 13.61 0.57
C ASP A 271 26.43 13.18 -0.82
N ASN A 272 25.78 14.09 -1.55
CA ASN A 272 25.17 13.80 -2.85
C ASN A 272 24.13 12.67 -2.82
N SER A 273 23.47 12.49 -1.68
CA SER A 273 22.41 11.50 -1.54
C SER A 273 21.21 11.88 -2.39
N SER A 274 20.79 11.03 -3.32
CA SER A 274 19.57 11.22 -4.12
C SER A 274 18.43 10.40 -3.55
N VAL A 275 17.25 11.01 -3.44
CA VAL A 275 16.07 10.37 -2.87
C VAL A 275 14.86 10.54 -3.77
N THR A 276 14.00 9.53 -3.79
CA THR A 276 12.78 9.54 -4.59
C THR A 276 11.61 9.05 -3.78
N ASP A 277 10.41 9.52 -4.15
CA ASP A 277 9.16 9.10 -3.54
C ASP A 277 9.10 9.40 -2.03
N VAL A 278 9.60 10.58 -1.65
CA VAL A 278 9.56 11.07 -0.27
C VAL A 278 8.41 12.05 -0.09
N ALA A 279 7.62 11.90 0.98
CA ALA A 279 6.65 12.92 1.36
C ALA A 279 6.93 13.42 2.77
N ILE A 280 7.05 14.73 2.91
CA ILE A 280 7.24 15.41 4.19
C ILE A 280 6.02 16.27 4.46
N VAL A 281 5.36 16.00 5.59
CA VAL A 281 4.23 16.80 6.07
C VAL A 281 4.54 17.34 7.44
N ALA A 282 4.44 18.65 7.61
CA ALA A 282 4.71 19.30 8.89
C ALA A 282 3.59 20.26 9.28
N GLY A 283 3.20 20.20 10.55
CA GLY A 283 2.26 21.16 11.12
C GLY A 283 2.89 22.52 11.47
N GLY A 284 4.21 22.64 11.38
CA GLY A 284 4.96 23.87 11.56
C GLY A 284 5.81 24.26 10.36
N GLU A 285 6.97 24.82 10.62
CA GLU A 285 7.95 25.22 9.60
C GLU A 285 8.77 24.03 9.08
N ILE A 286 9.15 24.10 7.80
CA ILE A 286 10.02 23.11 7.16
C ILE A 286 11.30 23.79 6.72
N ASN A 287 12.43 23.34 7.26
CA ASN A 287 13.76 23.87 6.96
C ASN A 287 14.63 22.80 6.30
N PHE A 288 14.73 22.81 4.99
CA PHE A 288 15.52 21.86 4.23
C PHE A 288 16.86 22.49 3.83
N ASN A 289 17.94 21.96 4.37
CA ASN A 289 19.29 22.41 4.08
C ASN A 289 20.10 21.31 3.38
N GLY A 290 20.99 21.70 2.47
CA GLY A 290 21.88 20.75 1.83
C GLY A 290 23.00 21.43 1.07
N ASN A 291 24.14 20.75 0.99
CA ASN A 291 25.23 21.15 0.12
C ASN A 291 25.73 19.95 -0.68
N ASN A 292 25.34 19.91 -1.93
CA ASN A 292 25.63 18.84 -2.86
C ASN A 292 26.27 19.40 -4.13
N THR A 293 26.85 18.51 -4.92
CA THR A 293 27.36 18.80 -6.27
C THR A 293 26.39 18.32 -7.34
N ASN A 294 25.70 17.20 -7.10
CA ASN A 294 24.70 16.64 -8.00
C ASN A 294 23.84 15.64 -7.22
N ALA A 295 22.70 16.08 -6.73
CA ALA A 295 21.73 15.23 -6.07
C ALA A 295 20.32 15.50 -6.60
N LEU A 296 19.45 14.50 -6.49
CA LEU A 296 18.04 14.60 -6.82
C LEU A 296 17.22 14.50 -5.53
N PHE A 297 16.26 15.39 -5.36
CA PHE A 297 15.17 15.20 -4.41
C PHE A 297 13.86 15.13 -5.18
N ARG A 298 13.26 13.94 -5.25
CA ARG A 298 11.92 13.77 -5.81
C ARG A 298 10.90 13.49 -4.72
N GLY A 299 9.95 14.39 -4.52
CA GLY A 299 9.00 14.26 -3.42
C GLY A 299 8.02 15.41 -3.25
N LEU A 300 7.19 15.31 -2.21
CA LEU A 300 6.24 16.32 -1.80
C LEU A 300 6.68 16.95 -0.48
N ILE A 301 6.57 18.27 -0.40
CA ILE A 301 6.74 19.03 0.85
C ILE A 301 5.44 19.78 1.14
N TRP A 302 4.83 19.53 2.30
CA TRP A 302 3.60 20.19 2.72
C TRP A 302 3.71 20.71 4.16
N GLY A 303 3.76 22.03 4.32
CA GLY A 303 3.90 22.70 5.61
C GLY A 303 2.70 23.59 5.94
N ALA A 304 2.26 23.60 7.20
CA ALA A 304 1.33 24.63 7.69
C ALA A 304 2.01 25.97 7.96
N GLY A 305 3.33 25.98 8.21
CA GLY A 305 4.15 27.17 8.39
C GLY A 305 4.83 27.61 7.10
N SER A 306 6.00 28.24 7.23
CA SER A 306 6.87 28.58 6.10
C SER A 306 7.73 27.38 5.68
N VAL A 307 8.08 27.32 4.39
CA VAL A 307 8.98 26.31 3.83
C VAL A 307 10.24 26.97 3.28
N ASN A 308 11.39 26.67 3.87
CA ASN A 308 12.69 27.20 3.47
C ASN A 308 13.55 26.08 2.89
N LEU A 309 13.89 26.17 1.61
CA LEU A 309 14.68 25.20 0.85
C LEU A 309 16.02 25.82 0.47
N SER A 310 17.06 25.52 1.25
CA SER A 310 18.42 26.02 1.06
C SER A 310 19.37 24.88 0.69
N MET A 311 19.32 24.45 -0.57
CA MET A 311 19.93 23.20 -1.03
C MET A 311 20.78 23.41 -2.29
N SER A 312 22.09 23.58 -2.12
CA SER A 312 23.02 23.72 -3.25
C SER A 312 23.19 22.40 -3.99
N GLY A 313 23.21 22.43 -5.32
CA GLY A 313 23.52 21.26 -6.15
C GLY A 313 22.42 20.20 -6.19
N VAL A 314 21.19 20.57 -5.84
CA VAL A 314 20.03 19.66 -5.83
C VAL A 314 19.02 20.05 -6.90
N GLU A 315 18.64 19.07 -7.72
CA GLU A 315 17.46 19.13 -8.58
C GLU A 315 16.24 18.69 -7.78
N PHE A 316 15.23 19.54 -7.67
CA PHE A 316 13.98 19.25 -6.98
C PHE A 316 12.89 18.88 -8.00
N VAL A 317 12.25 17.74 -7.80
CA VAL A 317 11.16 17.24 -8.65
C VAL A 317 9.94 16.93 -7.78
N GLY A 318 8.82 17.61 -8.01
CA GLY A 318 7.60 17.42 -7.25
C GLY A 318 6.90 18.73 -6.94
N SER A 319 6.36 18.86 -5.72
CA SER A 319 5.65 20.08 -5.32
C SER A 319 5.97 20.50 -3.89
N VAL A 320 5.89 21.81 -3.68
CA VAL A 320 6.00 22.46 -2.38
C VAL A 320 4.70 23.19 -2.10
N ILE A 321 4.06 22.85 -0.98
CA ILE A 321 2.79 23.41 -0.54
C ILE A 321 3.01 24.00 0.84
N SER A 322 2.65 25.27 1.00
CA SER A 322 2.91 26.01 2.22
C SER A 322 1.74 26.93 2.51
N ASN A 323 1.23 26.94 3.73
CA ASN A 323 0.29 27.99 4.14
C ASN A 323 1.00 29.33 4.38
N GLY A 324 2.32 29.28 4.67
CA GLY A 324 3.18 30.44 4.81
C GLY A 324 3.92 30.81 3.53
N SER A 325 5.08 31.46 3.70
CA SER A 325 5.99 31.76 2.58
C SER A 325 6.75 30.52 2.12
N VAL A 326 7.25 30.55 0.88
CA VAL A 326 8.21 29.57 0.36
C VAL A 326 9.47 30.28 -0.12
N VAL A 327 10.62 29.85 0.38
CA VAL A 327 11.91 30.46 0.06
C VAL A 327 12.82 29.40 -0.55
N PHE A 328 13.32 29.67 -1.74
CA PHE A 328 14.35 28.86 -2.40
C PHE A 328 15.69 29.59 -2.34
N ASN A 329 16.74 28.89 -1.91
CA ASN A 329 18.09 29.42 -1.84
C ASN A 329 19.08 28.38 -2.38
N ASN A 330 19.80 28.74 -3.45
CA ASN A 330 20.80 27.89 -4.12
C ASN A 330 20.27 26.56 -4.71
N VAL A 331 18.96 26.38 -4.87
CA VAL A 331 18.39 25.20 -5.55
C VAL A 331 18.71 25.26 -7.04
N ASN A 332 19.14 24.15 -7.65
CA ASN A 332 19.58 24.14 -9.05
C ASN A 332 18.43 24.25 -10.04
N SER A 333 17.40 23.44 -9.83
CA SER A 333 16.22 23.37 -10.69
C SER A 333 15.01 22.88 -9.90
N ILE A 334 13.83 23.29 -10.34
CA ILE A 334 12.53 22.85 -9.84
C ILE A 334 11.73 22.36 -11.04
N ASN A 335 11.23 21.13 -10.96
CA ASN A 335 10.33 20.54 -11.93
C ASN A 335 9.06 20.03 -11.25
N ALA A 336 7.90 20.38 -11.78
CA ALA A 336 6.63 19.86 -11.30
C ALA A 336 6.47 18.37 -11.60
N ASP A 337 6.09 17.59 -10.58
CA ASP A 337 5.65 16.20 -10.74
C ASP A 337 4.48 15.94 -9.79
N LEU A 338 3.26 15.94 -10.32
CA LEU A 338 2.02 15.75 -9.55
C LEU A 338 1.85 14.30 -9.05
N SER A 339 2.58 13.32 -9.60
CA SER A 339 2.45 11.93 -9.17
C SER A 339 2.93 11.71 -7.73
N VAL A 340 3.75 12.63 -7.18
CA VAL A 340 4.21 12.59 -5.78
C VAL A 340 3.09 12.89 -4.79
N TRP A 341 1.95 13.45 -5.21
CA TRP A 341 0.82 13.77 -4.32
C TRP A 341 0.10 12.52 -3.84
N GLU A 342 0.17 11.47 -4.64
CA GLU A 342 -0.33 10.15 -4.30
C GLU A 342 0.50 9.46 -3.20
N LEU A 343 1.65 10.00 -2.80
CA LEU A 343 2.36 9.51 -1.60
C LEU A 343 1.57 9.79 -0.32
N LEU A 344 0.70 10.80 -0.35
CA LEU A 344 -0.18 11.14 0.77
C LEU A 344 -1.53 10.42 0.70
N SER A 345 -1.80 9.63 -0.34
CA SER A 345 -3.02 8.83 -0.37
C SER A 345 -2.87 7.67 0.61
N VAL A 346 -3.78 7.60 1.59
CA VAL A 346 -3.72 6.57 2.62
C VAL A 346 -4.83 5.55 2.41
N TYR A 347 -4.43 4.27 2.36
CA TYR A 347 -5.36 3.17 2.17
C TYR A 347 -6.36 3.07 3.32
N GLY A 348 -7.66 3.08 3.00
CA GLY A 348 -8.75 3.06 4.00
C GLY A 348 -9.33 4.43 4.36
N TYR A 349 -8.85 5.51 3.74
CA TYR A 349 -9.37 6.86 3.89
C TYR A 349 -9.74 7.42 2.50
N GLU A 350 -10.96 7.95 2.33
CA GLU A 350 -11.48 8.47 1.03
C GLU A 350 -10.82 9.80 0.59
N PHE A 351 -9.79 10.24 1.30
CA PHE A 351 -9.08 11.47 1.00
C PHE A 351 -7.96 11.25 -0.01
N SER A 352 -8.22 11.68 -1.24
CA SER A 352 -7.16 11.87 -2.23
C SER A 352 -6.66 13.31 -2.15
N MET A 353 -5.48 13.51 -1.56
CA MET A 353 -4.83 14.83 -1.57
C MET A 353 -4.61 15.33 -3.00
N ARG A 354 -4.40 14.41 -3.94
CA ARG A 354 -4.33 14.72 -5.36
C ARG A 354 -5.60 15.38 -5.87
N GLN A 355 -6.76 14.77 -5.61
CA GLN A 355 -8.04 15.31 -6.05
C GLN A 355 -8.37 16.65 -5.40
N ALA A 356 -8.03 16.81 -4.11
CA ALA A 356 -8.23 18.07 -3.39
C ALA A 356 -7.41 19.21 -3.99
N LEU A 357 -6.15 18.95 -4.31
CA LEU A 357 -5.24 19.95 -4.84
C LEU A 357 -5.42 20.17 -6.36
N GLU A 358 -5.85 19.16 -7.13
CA GLU A 358 -6.34 19.35 -8.51
C GLU A 358 -7.53 20.33 -8.49
N GLY A 359 -8.45 20.20 -7.52
CA GLY A 359 -9.51 21.18 -7.31
C GLY A 359 -9.02 22.58 -6.92
N LEU A 360 -7.87 22.72 -6.25
CA LEU A 360 -7.25 24.04 -6.03
C LEU A 360 -6.74 24.62 -7.33
N SER A 361 -6.10 23.82 -8.19
CA SER A 361 -5.62 24.29 -9.50
C SER A 361 -6.76 24.80 -10.39
N GLU A 362 -7.97 24.23 -10.28
CA GLU A 362 -9.16 24.71 -10.99
C GLU A 362 -9.72 26.04 -10.41
N ASN A 363 -9.47 26.32 -9.13
CA ASN A 363 -9.96 27.51 -8.42
C ASN A 363 -8.92 28.65 -8.34
N ILE A 364 -7.69 28.41 -8.78
CA ILE A 364 -6.65 29.44 -8.87
C ILE A 364 -6.72 30.06 -10.27
N ASP A 365 -7.18 31.31 -10.32
CA ASP A 365 -7.20 32.12 -11.54
C ASP A 365 -5.76 32.36 -12.00
N PHE A 366 -5.37 31.70 -13.10
CA PHE A 366 -4.00 31.77 -13.63
C PHE A 366 -3.64 33.12 -14.24
N GLY A 367 -4.59 34.05 -14.37
CA GLY A 367 -4.38 35.29 -15.12
C GLY A 367 -4.11 34.98 -16.59
N ASP A 368 -5.03 35.37 -17.47
CA ASP A 368 -4.67 35.47 -18.88
C ASP A 368 -3.72 36.67 -19.05
N ASP A 369 -2.41 36.41 -19.02
CA ASP A 369 -1.37 37.27 -19.62
C ASP A 369 -0.31 36.43 -20.36
#